data_AF-F0Y532-F1
#
_entry.id   AF-F0Y532-F1
#
_cell.length_a   1.000
_cell.length_b   1.000
_cell.length_c   1.000
_cell.angle_alpha   90.00
_cell.angle_beta   90.00
_cell.angle_gamma   90.00
#
_symmetry.space_group_name_H-M   'P 1'
#
loop_
_entity.id
_entity.type
_entity.pdbx_description
1 polymer ?
#
loop_
_entity_poly.entity_id
_entity_poly.type
_entity_poly.pdbx_seq_one_letter_code
_entity_poly.pdbx_strand_id
1 'polypeptide(L)'
;MAVDASRDPVAKEVDIYRDTPVRFLGYANEIGESFKPMVPRAFYFGSYAVACTYVAADAKHKFDADGDVRHGVDALVWQALASVAVPGVVVNRVVTLAGRATARPFVPTLCGLGCIPFIIKPIDALVDAAMDATIRPFLLDDG
;
A
#
# COMPACT_ATOMS: atom_id res chain seq x y z
N MET A 1 -44.15 19.65 8.50
CA MET A 1 -42.71 19.31 8.55
C MET A 1 -42.63 17.78 8.61
N ALA A 2 -42.44 17.13 7.47
CA ALA A 2 -42.13 15.70 7.44
C ALA A 2 -40.62 15.56 7.53
N VAL A 3 -40.13 14.92 8.58
CA VAL A 3 -38.73 14.51 8.71
C VAL A 3 -38.58 13.25 7.86
N ASP A 4 -37.87 13.38 6.75
CA ASP A 4 -37.47 12.25 5.90
C ASP A 4 -36.48 11.37 6.68
N ALA A 5 -36.97 10.21 7.12
CA ALA A 5 -36.27 9.26 7.96
C ALA A 5 -35.97 7.95 7.21
N SER A 6 -35.60 8.01 5.93
CA SER A 6 -35.20 6.83 5.16
C SER A 6 -33.95 7.06 4.30
N ARG A 7 -32.84 7.42 4.94
CA ARG A 7 -31.52 7.04 4.42
C ARG A 7 -30.97 5.93 5.30
N ASP A 8 -31.29 4.70 4.95
CA ASP A 8 -30.43 3.59 5.33
C ASP A 8 -29.00 3.95 4.88
N PRO A 9 -27.98 3.84 5.75
CA PRO A 9 -26.62 4.06 5.31
C PRO A 9 -26.34 3.04 4.20
N VAL A 10 -26.20 3.52 2.96
CA VAL A 10 -25.76 2.71 1.82
C VAL A 10 -24.54 1.95 2.31
N ALA A 11 -24.67 0.63 2.46
CA ALA A 11 -23.58 -0.20 2.94
C ALA A 11 -22.42 -0.01 1.97
N LYS A 12 -21.33 0.61 2.43
CA LYS A 12 -20.14 0.82 1.62
C LYS A 12 -19.68 -0.55 1.16
N GLU A 13 -19.58 -0.74 -0.16
CA GLU A 13 -19.11 -1.98 -0.74
C GLU A 13 -17.68 -2.25 -0.25
N VAL A 14 -17.45 -3.47 0.28
CA VAL A 14 -16.18 -3.83 0.91
C VAL A 14 -15.14 -4.06 -0.18
N ASP A 15 -14.07 -3.28 -0.17
CA ASP A 15 -12.95 -3.49 -1.06
C ASP A 15 -12.05 -4.61 -0.52
N ILE A 16 -11.99 -5.74 -1.22
CA ILE A 16 -11.22 -6.91 -0.77
C ILE A 16 -9.74 -6.57 -0.60
N TYR A 17 -9.15 -5.78 -1.49
CA TYR A 17 -7.73 -5.47 -1.45
C TYR A 17 -7.44 -4.38 -0.42
N ARG A 18 -8.35 -3.43 -0.22
CA ARG A 18 -8.13 -2.30 0.69
C ARG A 18 -8.57 -2.55 2.13
N ASP A 19 -9.72 -3.19 2.33
CA ASP A 19 -10.45 -3.22 3.61
C ASP A 19 -10.29 -4.56 4.36
N THR A 20 -9.67 -5.57 3.73
CA THR A 20 -9.45 -6.90 4.33
C THR A 20 -7.96 -7.16 4.63
N PRO A 21 -7.62 -8.20 5.41
CA PRO A 21 -6.24 -8.59 5.66
C PRO A 21 -5.42 -8.95 4.41
N VAL A 22 -6.06 -9.16 3.24
CA VAL A 22 -5.36 -9.37 1.96
C VAL A 22 -4.41 -8.21 1.66
N ARG A 23 -4.75 -7.01 2.12
CA ARG A 23 -3.90 -5.81 2.07
C ARG A 23 -2.46 -6.04 2.57
N PHE A 24 -2.27 -6.91 3.57
CA PHE A 24 -0.94 -7.18 4.12
C PHE A 24 0.01 -7.84 3.11
N LEU A 25 -0.50 -8.45 2.04
CA LEU A 25 0.33 -8.93 0.93
C LEU A 25 0.99 -7.76 0.17
N GLY A 26 0.30 -6.62 0.08
CA GLY A 26 0.88 -5.38 -0.45
C GLY A 26 2.06 -4.87 0.36
N TYR A 27 2.14 -5.23 1.65
CA TYR A 27 3.24 -4.85 2.54
C TYR A 27 4.33 -5.93 2.69
N ALA A 28 4.34 -6.94 1.81
CA ALA A 28 5.30 -8.03 1.91
C ALA A 28 6.74 -7.52 1.75
N ASN A 29 6.97 -6.53 0.88
CA ASN A 29 8.30 -5.99 0.63
C ASN A 29 8.88 -5.24 1.85
N GLU A 30 8.07 -4.65 2.72
CA GLU A 30 8.51 -4.01 3.97
C GLU A 30 9.09 -5.03 4.95
N ILE A 31 8.56 -6.26 4.94
CA ILE A 31 9.15 -7.36 5.69
C ILE A 31 10.52 -7.71 5.09
N GLY A 32 10.62 -7.87 3.77
CA GLY A 32 11.91 -8.10 3.11
C GLY A 32 12.95 -7.01 3.39
N GLU A 33 12.52 -5.75 3.36
CA GLU A 33 13.31 -4.57 3.71
C GLU A 33 13.82 -4.62 5.16
N SER A 34 12.94 -4.96 6.10
CA SER A 34 13.29 -5.10 7.52
C SER A 34 14.36 -6.17 7.75
N PHE A 35 14.29 -7.28 7.01
CA PHE A 35 15.18 -8.42 7.19
C PHE A 35 16.49 -8.35 6.40
N LYS A 36 16.76 -7.30 5.60
CA LYS A 36 18.01 -7.12 4.84
C LYS A 36 19.30 -7.46 5.60
N PRO A 37 19.46 -7.15 6.90
CA PRO A 37 20.68 -7.49 7.64
C PRO A 37 20.87 -8.99 7.92
N MET A 38 19.81 -9.81 7.77
CA MET A 38 19.76 -11.19 8.25
C MET A 38 19.48 -12.22 7.16
N VAL A 39 18.90 -11.84 6.03
CA VAL A 39 18.44 -12.77 4.98
C VAL A 39 19.16 -12.53 3.64
N PRO A 40 19.28 -13.56 2.79
CA PRO A 40 19.86 -13.39 1.46
C PRO A 40 18.97 -12.51 0.57
N ARG A 41 19.59 -11.88 -0.45
CA ARG A 41 18.91 -11.00 -1.41
C ARG A 41 17.70 -11.64 -2.10
N ALA A 42 17.72 -12.96 -2.28
CA ALA A 42 16.61 -13.69 -2.88
C ALA A 42 15.30 -13.55 -2.07
N PHE A 43 15.38 -13.56 -0.74
CA PHE A 43 14.21 -13.37 0.12
C PHE A 43 13.63 -11.96 -0.04
N TYR A 44 14.51 -10.95 -0.06
CA TYR A 44 14.15 -9.57 -0.35
C TYR A 44 13.43 -9.43 -1.70
N PHE A 45 13.98 -9.99 -2.79
CA PHE A 45 13.32 -9.93 -4.11
C PHE A 45 12.00 -10.72 -4.16
N GLY A 46 11.93 -11.88 -3.48
CA GLY A 46 10.71 -12.66 -3.38
C GLY A 46 9.58 -11.88 -2.70
N SER A 47 9.89 -11.09 -1.68
CA SER A 47 8.91 -10.25 -1.00
C SER A 47 8.34 -9.13 -1.89
N TYR A 48 9.18 -8.53 -2.75
CA TYR A 48 8.72 -7.60 -3.79
C TYR A 48 7.84 -8.29 -4.82
N ALA A 49 8.16 -9.53 -5.22
CA ALA A 49 7.33 -10.27 -6.15
C ALA A 49 5.90 -10.48 -5.60
N VAL A 50 5.78 -10.85 -4.32
CA VAL A 50 4.48 -10.99 -3.64
C VAL A 50 3.69 -9.68 -3.64
N ALA A 51 4.33 -8.58 -3.25
CA ALA A 51 3.67 -7.26 -3.21
C ALA A 51 3.24 -6.80 -4.60
N CYS A 52 4.10 -6.95 -5.61
CA CYS A 52 3.78 -6.63 -7.00
C CYS A 52 2.63 -7.49 -7.56
N THR A 53 2.57 -8.77 -7.21
CA THR A 53 1.45 -9.63 -7.61
C THR A 53 0.14 -9.17 -6.97
N TYR A 54 0.14 -8.77 -5.70
CA TYR A 54 -1.02 -8.19 -5.04
C TYR A 54 -1.48 -6.89 -5.73
N VAL A 55 -0.55 -5.97 -6.04
CA VAL A 55 -0.83 -4.71 -6.75
C VAL A 55 -1.46 -4.96 -8.12
N ALA A 56 -0.89 -5.90 -8.88
CA ALA A 56 -1.42 -6.26 -10.20
C ALA A 56 -2.80 -6.93 -10.10
N ALA A 57 -3.04 -7.72 -9.06
CA ALA A 57 -4.33 -8.37 -8.85
C ALA A 57 -5.44 -7.36 -8.53
N ASP A 58 -5.17 -6.35 -7.69
CA ASP A 58 -6.14 -5.29 -7.41
C ASP A 58 -6.46 -4.46 -8.66
N ALA A 59 -5.42 -4.03 -9.39
CA ALA A 59 -5.60 -3.29 -10.65
C ALA A 59 -6.47 -4.06 -11.66
N LYS A 60 -6.21 -5.36 -11.81
CA LYS A 60 -7.03 -6.24 -12.66
C LYS A 60 -8.46 -6.35 -12.14
N HIS A 61 -8.64 -6.54 -10.84
CA HIS A 61 -9.96 -6.67 -10.23
C HIS A 61 -10.82 -5.42 -10.47
N LYS A 62 -10.25 -4.22 -10.33
CA LYS A 62 -10.94 -2.95 -10.61
C LYS A 62 -11.27 -2.78 -12.09
N PHE A 63 -10.36 -3.16 -12.97
CA PHE A 63 -10.64 -3.18 -14.41
C PHE A 63 -11.77 -4.15 -14.77
N ASP A 64 -11.76 -5.36 -14.25
CA ASP A 64 -12.77 -6.39 -14.56
C ASP A 64 -14.16 -6.01 -14.01
N ALA A 65 -14.23 -5.30 -12.89
CA ALA A 65 -15.48 -4.91 -12.24
C ALA A 65 -16.24 -3.85 -13.05
N ASP A 66 -15.54 -2.83 -13.55
CA ASP A 66 -16.15 -1.67 -14.21
C ASP A 66 -16.02 -1.72 -15.75
N GLY A 67 -15.09 -2.52 -16.28
CA GLY A 67 -14.73 -2.57 -17.70
C GLY A 67 -13.95 -1.36 -18.20
N ASP A 68 -13.70 -0.37 -17.34
CA ASP A 68 -12.96 0.85 -17.66
C ASP A 68 -11.49 0.75 -17.25
N VAL A 69 -10.60 0.87 -18.23
CA VAL A 69 -9.14 0.84 -18.03
C VAL A 69 -8.65 1.92 -17.08
N ARG A 70 -9.35 3.05 -16.98
CA ARG A 70 -8.96 4.19 -16.14
C ARG A 70 -9.01 3.83 -14.66
N HIS A 71 -10.01 3.08 -14.23
CA HIS A 71 -10.13 2.58 -12.85
C HIS A 71 -9.06 1.55 -12.50
N GLY A 72 -8.71 0.66 -13.44
CA GLY A 72 -7.59 -0.27 -13.28
C GLY A 72 -6.25 0.46 -13.16
N VAL A 73 -6.03 1.52 -13.95
CA VAL A 73 -4.83 2.37 -13.88
C VAL A 73 -4.78 3.16 -12.57
N ASP A 74 -5.89 3.75 -12.12
CA ASP A 74 -5.96 4.44 -10.83
C ASP A 74 -5.54 3.50 -9.70
N ALA A 75 -6.13 2.31 -9.64
CA ALA A 75 -5.80 1.30 -8.64
C ALA A 75 -4.34 0.84 -8.72
N LEU A 76 -3.81 0.64 -9.93
CA LEU A 76 -2.41 0.28 -10.13
C LEU A 76 -1.46 1.33 -9.55
N VAL A 77 -1.67 2.60 -9.89
CA VAL A 77 -0.81 3.70 -9.42
C VAL A 77 -0.94 3.87 -7.92
N TRP A 78 -2.17 3.82 -7.41
CA TRP A 78 -2.44 3.94 -5.98
C TRP A 78 -1.75 2.84 -5.19
N GLN A 79 -1.96 1.56 -5.54
CA GLN A 79 -1.37 0.43 -4.83
C GLN A 79 0.16 0.40 -4.97
N ALA A 80 0.71 0.75 -6.13
CA ALA A 80 2.16 0.85 -6.30
C ALA A 80 2.77 1.87 -5.33
N LEU A 81 2.12 3.02 -5.13
CA LEU A 81 2.57 4.06 -4.21
C LEU A 81 2.32 3.71 -2.74
N ALA A 82 1.10 3.31 -2.40
CA ALA A 82 0.63 3.10 -1.03
C ALA A 82 1.11 1.79 -0.40
N SER A 83 1.38 0.77 -1.22
CA SER A 83 1.84 -0.54 -0.73
C SER A 83 3.34 -0.77 -0.93
N VAL A 84 3.91 -0.39 -2.08
CA VAL A 84 5.28 -0.81 -2.42
C VAL A 84 6.31 0.31 -2.30
N ALA A 85 6.08 1.45 -2.98
CA ALA A 85 7.11 2.46 -3.17
C ALA A 85 7.35 3.28 -1.91
N VAL A 86 6.31 3.94 -1.37
CA VAL A 86 6.47 4.87 -0.24
C VAL A 86 6.83 4.13 1.05
N PRO A 87 6.08 3.08 1.48
CA PRO A 87 6.42 2.39 2.71
C PRO A 87 7.77 1.67 2.61
N GLY A 88 8.09 1.07 1.46
CA GLY A 88 9.37 0.39 1.22
C GLY A 88 10.57 1.34 1.39
N VAL A 89 10.48 2.57 0.86
CA VAL A 89 11.52 3.59 1.06
C VAL A 89 11.63 3.97 2.54
N VAL A 90 10.50 4.20 3.23
CA VAL A 90 10.49 4.58 4.65
C VAL A 90 11.14 3.49 5.51
N VAL A 91 10.72 2.23 5.36
CA VAL A 91 11.28 1.10 6.12
C VAL A 91 12.76 0.92 5.81
N ASN A 92 13.17 0.97 4.53
CA ASN A 92 14.59 0.90 4.15
C ASN A 92 15.44 1.99 4.84
N ARG A 93 14.90 3.21 4.98
CA ARG A 93 15.59 4.31 5.66
C ARG A 93 15.71 4.06 7.16
N VAL A 94 14.64 3.58 7.81
CA VAL A 94 14.66 3.18 9.23
C VAL A 94 15.72 2.09 9.46
N VAL A 95 15.71 1.03 8.66
CA VAL A 95 16.66 -0.09 8.76
C VAL A 95 18.10 0.41 8.51
N THR A 96 18.32 1.22 7.48
CA THR A 96 19.64 1.76 7.16
C THR A 96 20.19 2.64 8.28
N LEU A 97 19.38 3.53 8.84
CA LEU A 97 19.79 4.43 9.93
C LEU A 97 20.04 3.65 11.22
N ALA A 98 19.17 2.71 11.56
CA ALA A 98 19.38 1.83 12.71
C ALA A 98 20.67 1.01 12.55
N GLY A 99 20.94 0.46 11.36
CA GLY A 99 22.15 -0.32 11.08
C GLY A 99 23.45 0.49 11.19
N ARG A 100 23.38 1.82 11.01
CA ARG A 100 24.53 2.72 11.25
C ARG A 100 24.74 3.00 12.74
N ALA A 101 23.70 2.90 13.56
CA ALA A 101 23.74 3.21 14.98
C ALA A 101 24.10 2.01 15.87
N THR A 102 24.18 0.79 15.33
CA THR A 102 24.48 -0.42 16.11
C THR A 102 25.14 -1.51 15.28
N ALA A 103 25.99 -2.31 15.92
CA ALA A 103 26.59 -3.51 15.32
C ALA A 103 25.69 -4.76 15.43
N ARG A 104 24.55 -4.67 16.14
CA ARG A 104 23.65 -5.81 16.37
C ARG A 104 22.69 -5.98 15.18
N PRO A 105 22.78 -7.06 14.39
CA PRO A 105 22.03 -7.19 13.12
C PRO A 105 20.52 -7.32 13.30
N PHE A 106 20.03 -7.74 14.47
CA PHE A 106 18.59 -7.85 14.75
C PHE A 106 17.94 -6.51 15.10
N VAL A 107 18.70 -5.51 15.55
CA VAL A 107 18.13 -4.22 15.98
C VAL A 107 17.52 -3.46 14.80
N PRO A 108 18.18 -3.33 13.64
CA PRO A 108 17.56 -2.71 12.46
C PRO A 108 16.29 -3.42 12.00
N THR A 109 16.27 -4.76 12.07
CA THR A 109 15.09 -5.57 11.76
C THR A 109 13.93 -5.25 12.70
N LEU A 110 14.17 -5.21 14.01
CA LEU A 110 13.13 -4.85 14.99
C LEU A 110 12.63 -3.42 14.79
N CYS A 111 13.51 -2.47 14.45
CA CYS A 111 13.11 -1.10 14.13
C CYS A 111 12.24 -1.02 12.87
N GLY A 112 12.62 -1.75 11.81
CA GLY A 112 11.85 -1.83 10.56
C GLY A 112 10.46 -2.43 10.78
N LEU A 113 10.37 -3.59 11.44
CA LEU A 113 9.08 -4.22 11.74
C LEU A 113 8.21 -3.37 12.68
N GLY A 114 8.85 -2.76 13.68
CA GLY A 114 8.17 -1.94 14.67
C GLY A 114 7.58 -0.65 14.10
N CYS A 115 8.10 -0.12 12.99
CA CYS A 115 7.59 1.13 12.41
C CYS A 115 6.39 0.91 11.48
N ILE A 116 6.20 -0.29 10.91
CA ILE A 116 5.13 -0.61 9.94
C ILE A 116 3.72 -0.18 10.40
N PRO A 117 3.26 -0.50 11.63
CA PRO A 117 1.91 -0.13 12.07
C PRO A 117 1.64 1.38 12.10
N PHE A 118 2.70 2.19 12.20
CA PHE A 118 2.62 3.64 12.33
C PHE A 118 2.64 4.36 10.98
N ILE A 119 3.16 3.72 9.92
CA ILE A 119 3.34 4.36 8.61
C ILE A 119 2.18 4.09 7.65
N ILE A 120 1.43 2.99 7.81
CA ILE A 120 0.40 2.56 6.85
C ILE A 120 -0.68 3.64 6.64
N LYS A 121 -1.44 3.99 7.68
CA LYS A 121 -2.59 4.91 7.52
C LYS A 121 -2.18 6.32 7.07
N PRO A 122 -1.08 6.91 7.59
CA PRO A 122 -0.61 8.20 7.08
C PRO A 122 -0.17 8.16 5.62
N ILE A 123 0.48 7.08 5.17
CA ILE A 123 0.89 6.93 3.78
C ILE A 123 -0.34 6.82 2.87
N ASP A 124 -1.34 6.02 3.24
CA ASP A 124 -2.57 5.91 2.47
C ASP A 124 -3.24 7.26 2.25
N ALA A 125 -3.42 8.03 3.33
CA ALA A 125 -4.03 9.35 3.27
C ALA A 125 -3.21 10.33 2.42
N LEU A 126 -1.87 10.24 2.49
CA LEU A 126 -0.97 11.04 1.67
C LEU A 126 -1.09 10.67 0.19
N VAL A 127 -1.12 9.38 -0.15
CA VAL A 127 -1.24 8.89 -1.53
C VAL A 127 -2.59 9.26 -2.11
N ASP A 128 -3.68 9.08 -1.34
CA ASP A 128 -5.02 9.53 -1.73
C ASP A 128 -5.02 11.03 -2.05
N ALA A 129 -4.55 11.87 -1.12
CA ALA A 129 -4.52 13.32 -1.32
C ALA A 129 -3.63 13.73 -2.50
N ALA A 130 -2.49 13.05 -2.71
CA ALA A 130 -1.61 13.33 -3.83
C ALA A 130 -2.27 12.96 -5.17
N MET A 131 -2.94 11.81 -5.25
CA MET A 131 -3.60 11.36 -6.47
C MET A 131 -4.84 12.21 -6.79
N ASP A 132 -5.62 12.59 -5.79
CA ASP A 132 -6.76 13.52 -5.94
C ASP A 132 -6.32 14.87 -6.48
N ALA A 133 -5.14 15.36 -6.06
CA ALA A 133 -4.60 16.63 -6.51
C ALA A 133 -3.91 16.56 -7.89
N THR A 134 -3.55 15.37 -8.38
CA THR A 134 -2.66 15.24 -9.54
C THR A 134 -3.15 14.31 -10.63
N ILE A 135 -3.48 13.05 -10.35
CA ILE A 135 -3.73 12.03 -11.38
C ILE A 135 -5.22 11.92 -11.68
N ARG A 136 -6.05 11.81 -10.65
CA ARG A 136 -7.49 11.56 -10.78
C ARG A 136 -8.23 12.63 -11.59
N PRO A 137 -7.91 13.94 -11.47
CA PRO A 137 -8.57 14.95 -12.31
C PRO A 137 -8.32 14.75 -13.81
N PHE A 138 -7.16 14.25 -14.23
CA PHE A 138 -6.91 14.01 -15.66
C PHE A 138 -7.32 12.61 -16.12
N LEU A 139 -7.31 11.65 -15.19
CA LEU A 139 -7.57 10.24 -15.49
C LEU A 139 -9.06 9.91 -15.44
N LEU A 140 -9.81 10.48 -14.50
CA LEU A 140 -11.20 10.10 -14.19
C LEU A 140 -12.22 11.22 -14.48
N ASP A 141 -11.81 12.43 -14.90
CA ASP A 141 -12.79 13.39 -15.41
C ASP A 141 -13.37 12.88 -16.74
N ASP A 142 -14.66 12.57 -16.70
CA ASP A 142 -15.51 12.54 -17.88
C ASP A 142 -15.92 13.98 -18.18
N GLY A 143 -15.16 14.68 -19.03
CA GLY A 143 -15.41 16.09 -19.38
C GLY A 143 -16.85 16.42 -19.78
#